data_AF-A0A368H2C4-F1
#
_entry.id   AF-A0A368H2C4-F1
#
_cell.length_a   1.000
_cell.length_b   1.000
_cell.length_c   1.000
_cell.angle_alpha   90.00
_cell.angle_beta   90.00
_cell.angle_gamma   90.00
#
_symmetry.space_group_name_H-M   'P 1'
#
loop_
_entity.id
_entity.type
_entity.pdbx_description
1 polymer ?
#
loop_
_entity_poly.entity_id
_entity_poly.type
_entity_poly.pdbx_seq_one_letter_code
_entity_poly.pdbx_strand_id
1 'polypeptide(L)'
;MSFNPDYENIATAFVQHYYSKFDQGDGVQCKGRDSILAKFSSLTFKQIQRAITKCDSQPLYDGSILVMSLTFKQIQRAITKCDSQPLYDGSILVMVLGQLKTDDDPINPFSQIFILRPNTTGMVKQATKGQKEIYEENQSTILTFGAACLIVMVIHLAACFFLLECTSNTYIFFGVSVVVELIALAFMKSMAGARFDERGRVTDAGMDLNDPAAFGEYCKDVIILTVIAQVIALYSTYAYLILLLIPAAAAYKVNVYIRFTLLAFCTLLHGF
;
A
#
# COMPACT_ATOMS: atom_id res chain seq x y z
N MET A 1 -3.66 -15.20 -26.65
CA MET A 1 -3.70 -13.76 -26.96
C MET A 1 -5.12 -13.30 -26.74
N SER A 2 -5.36 -12.35 -25.85
CA SER A 2 -6.71 -11.85 -25.54
C SER A 2 -6.78 -10.40 -25.97
N PHE A 3 -7.04 -10.15 -27.26
CA PHE A 3 -7.27 -8.80 -27.75
C PHE A 3 -8.65 -8.33 -27.28
N ASN A 4 -8.74 -7.09 -26.82
CA ASN A 4 -10.02 -6.49 -26.46
C ASN A 4 -10.72 -6.00 -27.75
N PRO A 5 -11.85 -6.58 -28.18
CA PRO A 5 -12.53 -6.18 -29.41
C PRO A 5 -13.17 -4.78 -29.32
N ASP A 6 -13.44 -4.30 -28.10
CA ASP A 6 -14.10 -3.01 -27.83
C ASP A 6 -13.11 -1.87 -27.55
N TYR A 7 -11.84 -2.04 -27.95
CA TYR A 7 -10.76 -1.13 -27.59
C TYR A 7 -11.00 0.33 -27.99
N GLU A 8 -11.63 0.57 -29.15
CA GLU A 8 -11.92 1.92 -29.66
C GLU A 8 -12.94 2.65 -28.78
N ASN A 9 -14.04 2.00 -28.45
CA ASN A 9 -15.09 2.55 -27.61
C ASN A 9 -14.56 2.88 -26.21
N ILE A 10 -13.75 1.98 -25.63
CA ILE A 10 -13.12 2.17 -24.32
C ILE A 10 -12.14 3.35 -24.36
N ALA A 11 -11.32 3.45 -25.40
CA ALA A 11 -10.37 4.54 -25.56
C ALA A 11 -11.07 5.90 -25.67
N THR A 12 -12.11 6.01 -26.50
CA THR A 12 -12.89 7.26 -26.66
C THR A 12 -13.58 7.66 -25.36
N ALA A 13 -14.22 6.72 -24.66
CA ALA A 13 -14.86 6.98 -23.38
C ALA A 13 -13.86 7.43 -22.31
N PHE A 14 -12.70 6.78 -22.23
CA PHE A 14 -11.62 7.15 -21.31
C PHE A 14 -11.12 8.58 -21.57
N VAL A 15 -10.85 8.91 -22.84
CA VAL A 15 -10.34 10.23 -23.24
C VAL A 15 -11.32 11.35 -22.88
N GLN A 16 -12.61 11.17 -23.20
CA GLN A 16 -13.66 12.12 -22.84
C GLN A 16 -13.76 12.30 -21.31
N HIS A 17 -13.69 11.21 -20.56
CA HIS A 17 -13.76 11.25 -19.11
C HIS A 17 -12.53 11.91 -18.48
N TYR A 18 -11.32 11.58 -18.96
CA TYR A 18 -10.07 12.13 -18.44
C TYR A 18 -10.00 13.65 -18.62
N TYR A 19 -10.26 14.15 -19.82
CA TYR A 19 -10.17 15.58 -20.10
C TYR A 19 -11.32 16.38 -19.47
N SER A 20 -12.54 15.85 -19.43
CA SER A 20 -13.64 16.53 -18.72
C SER A 20 -13.33 16.71 -17.23
N LYS A 21 -12.70 15.71 -16.58
CA LYS A 21 -12.30 15.79 -15.18
C LYS A 21 -11.06 16.64 -14.92
N PHE A 22 -10.17 16.76 -15.90
CA PHE A 22 -8.98 17.60 -15.81
C PHE A 22 -9.33 19.08 -16.01
N ASP A 23 -10.16 19.38 -17.01
CA ASP A 23 -10.44 20.75 -17.46
C ASP A 23 -11.54 21.40 -16.61
N GLN A 24 -12.48 20.63 -16.04
CA GLN A 24 -13.43 21.12 -15.03
C GLN A 24 -12.72 21.26 -13.67
N GLY A 25 -12.23 22.47 -13.41
CA GLY A 25 -11.65 22.84 -12.13
C GLY A 25 -12.71 22.89 -11.04
N ASP A 26 -12.62 22.02 -10.04
CA ASP A 26 -13.51 22.00 -8.88
C ASP A 26 -13.15 23.11 -7.86
N GLY A 27 -12.77 24.30 -8.37
CA GLY A 27 -12.31 25.46 -7.59
C GLY A 27 -11.00 25.27 -6.81
N VAL A 28 -10.57 24.03 -6.60
CA VAL A 28 -9.31 23.65 -5.96
C VAL A 28 -8.45 23.00 -7.03
N GLN A 29 -7.53 23.78 -7.61
CA GLN A 29 -6.40 23.18 -8.30
C GLN A 29 -5.72 22.25 -7.29
N CYS A 30 -5.69 20.95 -7.56
CA CYS A 30 -4.96 20.00 -6.73
C CYS A 30 -3.47 20.37 -6.81
N LYS A 31 -2.98 21.10 -5.82
CA LYS A 31 -1.56 21.44 -5.68
C LYS A 31 -0.88 20.33 -4.88
N GLY A 32 0.25 19.86 -5.36
CA GLY A 32 1.00 18.77 -4.70
C GLY A 32 0.69 17.38 -5.28
N ARG A 33 1.71 16.52 -5.28
CA ARG A 33 1.64 15.13 -5.73
C ARG A 33 0.45 14.39 -5.13
N ASP A 34 0.22 14.53 -3.82
CA ASP A 34 -0.75 13.71 -3.09
C ASP A 34 -2.21 14.08 -3.40
N SER A 35 -2.51 15.36 -3.59
CA SER A 35 -3.88 15.80 -3.95
C SER A 35 -4.23 15.43 -5.39
N ILE A 36 -3.23 15.49 -6.29
CA ILE A 36 -3.34 15.04 -7.67
C ILE A 36 -3.53 13.52 -7.71
N LEU A 37 -2.71 12.76 -6.95
CA LEU A 37 -2.82 11.31 -6.86
C LEU A 37 -4.14 10.87 -6.22
N ALA A 38 -4.66 11.63 -5.24
CA ALA A 38 -5.96 11.40 -4.62
C ALA A 38 -7.13 11.65 -5.60
N LYS A 39 -7.08 12.73 -6.41
CA LYS A 39 -8.06 12.99 -7.47
C LYS A 39 -7.99 11.94 -8.57
N PHE A 40 -6.80 11.54 -9.01
CA PHE A 40 -6.65 10.41 -9.94
C PHE A 40 -7.13 9.09 -9.34
N SER A 41 -6.98 8.92 -8.03
CA SER A 41 -7.48 7.75 -7.30
C SER A 41 -8.98 7.80 -7.01
N SER A 42 -9.66 8.92 -7.20
CA SER A 42 -11.12 9.02 -7.08
C SER A 42 -11.84 8.86 -8.41
N LEU A 43 -11.12 8.88 -9.53
CA LEU A 43 -11.66 8.51 -10.84
C LEU A 43 -11.92 7.01 -10.89
N THR A 44 -13.03 6.64 -11.51
CA THR A 44 -13.54 5.25 -11.55
C THR A 44 -12.64 4.29 -12.35
N PHE A 45 -11.66 4.82 -13.08
CA PHE A 45 -10.73 4.06 -13.91
C PHE A 45 -9.31 4.08 -13.30
N LYS A 46 -8.95 3.03 -12.54
CA LYS A 46 -7.62 2.89 -11.91
C LYS A 46 -6.69 1.95 -12.67
N GLN A 47 -6.00 2.50 -13.67
CA GLN A 47 -4.54 2.36 -13.85
C GLN A 47 -4.13 3.27 -15.02
N ILE A 48 -3.77 4.52 -14.71
CA ILE A 48 -2.98 5.34 -15.63
C ILE A 48 -1.53 5.12 -15.23
N GLN A 49 -0.81 4.21 -15.90
CA GLN A 49 0.66 4.22 -15.87
C GLN A 49 1.13 5.43 -16.68
N ARG A 50 0.97 6.63 -16.13
CA ARG A 50 1.75 7.77 -16.59
C ARG A 50 3.13 7.57 -15.97
N ALA A 51 4.07 7.03 -16.74
CA ALA A 51 5.45 7.45 -16.55
C ALA A 51 5.40 8.97 -16.72
N ILE A 52 5.60 9.72 -15.64
CA ILE A 52 5.80 11.16 -15.74
C ILE A 52 7.18 11.31 -16.39
N THR A 53 7.21 11.24 -17.72
CA THR A 53 8.40 11.54 -18.50
C THR A 53 8.62 13.05 -18.47
N LYS A 54 9.90 13.46 -18.53
CA LYS A 54 10.48 14.79 -18.26
C LYS A 54 9.91 16.03 -19.01
N CYS A 55 8.72 15.98 -19.58
CA CYS A 55 8.08 17.11 -20.28
C CYS A 55 7.23 17.99 -19.36
N ASP A 56 6.85 17.55 -18.15
CA ASP A 56 6.00 18.34 -17.23
C ASP A 56 6.69 18.68 -15.90
N SER A 57 7.98 18.38 -15.76
CA SER A 57 8.75 18.68 -14.55
C SER A 57 10.18 19.03 -14.96
N GLN A 58 10.59 20.29 -14.80
CA GLN A 58 12.01 20.65 -14.83
C GLN A 58 12.61 20.33 -13.45
N PRO A 59 13.59 19.41 -13.33
CA PRO A 59 14.39 19.27 -12.12
C PRO A 59 15.37 20.44 -12.00
N LEU A 60 15.48 21.03 -10.80
CA LEU A 60 16.54 21.97 -10.45
C LEU A 60 17.77 21.20 -9.93
N TYR A 61 18.97 21.77 -10.08
CA TYR A 61 20.25 21.14 -9.76
C TYR A 61 20.44 20.71 -8.28
N ASP A 62 19.53 21.10 -7.39
CA ASP A 62 19.62 20.85 -5.93
C ASP A 62 18.67 19.74 -5.43
N GLY A 63 18.12 18.90 -6.32
CA GLY A 63 17.32 17.74 -5.92
C GLY A 63 15.94 18.04 -5.33
N SER A 64 15.50 19.31 -5.35
CA SER A 64 14.12 19.70 -5.05
C SER A 64 13.22 19.46 -6.26
N ILE A 65 12.02 18.93 -6.00
CA ILE A 65 10.96 18.81 -7.01
C ILE A 65 10.25 20.15 -7.01
N LEU A 66 10.42 20.95 -8.06
CA LEU A 66 9.38 21.93 -8.41
C LEU A 66 8.15 21.12 -8.81
N VAL A 67 7.28 20.84 -7.85
CA VAL A 67 5.86 20.66 -8.16
C VAL A 67 5.43 22.05 -8.58
N MET A 68 5.68 22.37 -9.86
CA MET A 68 5.12 23.55 -10.46
C MET A 68 3.62 23.29 -10.42
N SER A 69 2.97 23.84 -9.39
CA SER A 69 1.55 24.17 -9.43
C SER A 69 1.34 24.71 -10.83
N LEU A 70 0.56 24.00 -11.65
CA LEU A 70 0.23 24.50 -12.97
C LEU A 70 -0.29 25.93 -12.76
N THR A 71 0.45 26.93 -13.24
CA THR A 71 0.22 28.33 -12.87
C THR A 71 -0.96 28.93 -13.62
N PHE A 72 -1.49 28.20 -14.59
CA PHE A 72 -2.66 28.59 -15.36
C PHE A 72 -3.94 28.47 -14.52
N LYS A 73 -4.88 29.39 -14.70
CA LYS A 73 -6.19 29.39 -14.03
C LYS A 73 -7.20 28.50 -14.75
N GLN A 74 -7.16 28.51 -16.08
CA GLN A 74 -8.02 27.74 -16.97
C GLN A 74 -7.19 27.05 -18.04
N ILE A 75 -7.61 25.84 -18.39
CA ILE A 75 -7.08 25.09 -19.53
C ILE A 75 -8.24 24.67 -20.42
N GLN A 76 -8.10 24.93 -21.70
CA GLN A 76 -9.03 24.48 -22.72
C GLN A 76 -8.28 23.59 -23.70
N ARG A 77 -8.84 22.42 -24.01
CA ARG A 77 -8.26 21.48 -24.96
C ARG A 77 -9.20 21.23 -26.12
N ALA A 78 -8.64 21.20 -27.31
CA ALA A 78 -9.29 20.75 -28.54
C ALA A 78 -8.57 19.49 -29.02
N ILE A 79 -9.24 18.34 -28.92
CA ILE A 79 -8.69 17.07 -29.38
C ILE A 79 -8.86 17.02 -30.91
N THR A 80 -7.75 16.93 -31.64
CA THR A 80 -7.77 16.82 -33.11
C THR A 80 -7.85 15.37 -33.57
N LYS A 81 -7.16 14.46 -32.86
CA LYS A 81 -7.19 13.03 -33.20
C LYS A 81 -7.00 12.16 -31.97
N CYS A 82 -7.71 11.04 -31.93
CA CYS A 82 -7.54 9.99 -30.94
C CYS A 82 -7.43 8.66 -31.68
N ASP A 83 -6.26 8.04 -31.62
CA ASP A 83 -6.00 6.72 -32.18
C ASP A 83 -5.84 5.72 -31.04
N SER A 84 -6.28 4.47 -31.24
CA SER A 84 -6.12 3.41 -30.24
C SER A 84 -5.72 2.09 -30.88
N GLN A 85 -4.93 1.30 -30.17
CA GLN A 85 -4.44 0.00 -30.63
C GLN A 85 -4.54 -1.04 -29.49
N PRO A 86 -5.12 -2.22 -29.75
CA PRO A 86 -5.14 -3.30 -28.77
C PRO A 86 -3.75 -3.94 -28.66
N LEU A 87 -3.33 -4.24 -27.43
CA LEU A 87 -2.10 -4.96 -27.11
C LEU A 87 -2.41 -6.44 -26.84
N TYR A 88 -1.37 -7.28 -26.88
CA TYR A 88 -1.50 -8.74 -26.76
C TYR A 88 -1.94 -9.22 -25.37
N ASP A 89 -1.79 -8.37 -24.35
CA ASP A 89 -2.12 -8.58 -22.94
C ASP A 89 -3.55 -8.11 -22.58
N GLY A 90 -4.35 -7.71 -23.58
CA GLY A 90 -5.68 -7.12 -23.38
C GLY A 90 -5.67 -5.65 -22.99
N SER A 91 -4.49 -5.04 -22.88
CA SER A 91 -4.32 -3.60 -22.71
C SER A 91 -4.62 -2.86 -24.02
N ILE A 92 -4.83 -1.54 -23.92
CA ILE A 92 -5.13 -0.66 -25.05
C ILE A 92 -4.15 0.50 -25.01
N LEU A 93 -3.36 0.66 -26.05
CA LEU A 93 -2.56 1.85 -26.28
C LEU A 93 -3.47 2.94 -26.86
N VAL A 94 -3.49 4.13 -26.27
CA VAL A 94 -4.28 5.28 -26.74
C VAL A 94 -3.35 6.45 -26.97
N MET A 95 -3.40 7.04 -28.16
CA MET A 95 -2.63 8.22 -28.53
C MET A 95 -3.60 9.36 -28.86
N VAL A 96 -3.45 10.46 -28.14
CA VAL A 96 -4.25 11.67 -28.29
C VAL A 96 -3.36 12.77 -28.85
N LEU A 97 -3.83 13.41 -29.91
CA LEU A 97 -3.26 14.62 -30.49
C LEU A 97 -4.28 15.74 -30.34
N GLY A 98 -3.80 16.93 -30.02
CA GLY A 98 -4.67 18.08 -29.85
C GLY A 98 -3.92 19.39 -29.75
N GLN A 99 -4.69 20.40 -29.45
CA GLN A 99 -4.22 21.73 -29.10
C GLN A 99 -4.73 22.08 -27.71
N LEU A 100 -3.90 22.75 -26.93
CA LEU A 100 -4.27 23.28 -25.62
C LEU A 100 -4.05 24.78 -25.59
N LYS A 101 -4.92 25.47 -24.85
CA LYS A 101 -4.78 26.87 -24.52
C LYS A 101 -4.84 27.00 -23.01
N THR A 102 -3.85 27.67 -22.44
CA THR A 102 -3.80 28.03 -21.02
C THR A 102 -4.09 29.51 -20.90
N ASP A 103 -5.04 29.90 -20.05
CA ASP A 103 -5.41 31.30 -19.82
C ASP A 103 -5.53 32.13 -21.12
N ASP A 104 -4.69 33.16 -21.26
CA ASP A 104 -4.59 34.03 -22.44
C ASP A 104 -3.34 33.74 -23.29
N ASP A 105 -2.64 32.63 -23.00
CA ASP A 105 -1.45 32.23 -23.75
C ASP A 105 -1.80 31.78 -25.19
N PRO A 106 -0.82 31.82 -26.11
CA PRO A 106 -0.96 31.24 -27.43
C PRO A 106 -1.34 29.75 -27.39
N ILE A 107 -2.08 29.31 -28.40
CA ILE A 107 -2.47 27.92 -28.57
C ILE A 107 -1.22 27.07 -28.82
N ASN A 108 -1.02 26.04 -28.00
CA ASN A 108 0.10 25.13 -28.11
C ASN A 108 -0.37 23.74 -28.57
N PRO A 109 0.33 23.08 -29.50
CA PRO A 109 0.05 21.68 -29.82
C PRO A 109 0.45 20.78 -28.64
N PHE A 110 -0.30 19.70 -28.45
CA PHE A 110 0.06 18.66 -27.48
C PHE A 110 -0.17 17.26 -28.05
N SER A 111 0.62 16.31 -27.57
CA SER A 111 0.44 14.89 -27.80
C SER A 111 0.54 14.15 -26.47
N GLN A 112 -0.33 13.16 -26.27
CA GLN A 112 -0.37 12.38 -25.05
C GLN A 112 -0.64 10.91 -25.36
N ILE A 113 0.11 10.02 -24.71
CA ILE A 113 -0.03 8.56 -24.88
C ILE A 113 -0.45 7.95 -23.54
N PHE A 114 -1.40 7.03 -23.59
CA PHE A 114 -1.88 6.24 -22.46
C PHE A 114 -1.79 4.75 -22.77
N ILE A 115 -1.53 3.94 -21.75
CA ILE A 115 -1.69 2.50 -21.81
C ILE A 115 -2.77 2.13 -20.79
N LEU A 116 -3.94 1.72 -21.29
CA LEU A 116 -5.06 1.27 -20.49
C LEU A 116 -4.90 -0.23 -20.27
N ARG A 117 -4.67 -0.66 -19.04
CA ARG A 117 -4.66 -2.10 -18.72
C ARG A 117 -6.05 -2.56 -18.29
N PRO A 118 -6.50 -3.76 -18.69
CA PRO A 118 -7.73 -4.32 -18.17
C PRO A 118 -7.55 -4.54 -16.68
N ASN A 119 -8.52 -4.09 -15.91
CA ASN A 119 -8.53 -4.32 -14.48
C ASN A 119 -8.96 -5.77 -14.23
N THR A 120 -8.02 -6.73 -14.34
CA THR A 120 -8.25 -8.15 -13.98
C THR A 120 -8.51 -8.29 -12.49
N THR A 121 -7.97 -7.35 -11.71
CA THR A 121 -8.55 -6.92 -10.46
C THR A 121 -9.82 -6.15 -10.79
N GLY A 122 -10.92 -6.86 -11.09
CA GLY A 122 -12.16 -6.37 -10.52
C GLY A 122 -11.80 -5.93 -9.10
N MET A 123 -12.17 -4.72 -8.72
CA MET A 123 -12.48 -4.58 -7.33
C MET A 123 -13.65 -5.56 -7.09
N VAL A 124 -13.34 -6.85 -6.92
CA VAL A 124 -13.45 -7.39 -5.59
C VAL A 124 -12.76 -6.34 -4.72
N LYS A 125 -13.52 -5.30 -4.33
CA LYS A 125 -13.49 -4.93 -2.93
C LYS A 125 -13.55 -6.30 -2.30
N GLN A 126 -12.43 -6.82 -1.79
CA GLN A 126 -12.47 -7.94 -0.86
C GLN A 126 -13.65 -7.61 0.01
N ALA A 127 -14.76 -8.35 -0.17
CA ALA A 127 -16.12 -7.84 0.06
C ALA A 127 -16.04 -7.00 1.33
N THR A 128 -16.10 -5.66 1.22
CA THR A 128 -15.57 -4.79 2.29
C THR A 128 -16.32 -5.21 3.53
N LYS A 129 -15.66 -5.98 4.40
CA LYS A 129 -16.29 -6.56 5.57
C LYS A 129 -16.91 -5.40 6.31
N GLY A 130 -18.12 -5.59 6.82
CA GLY A 130 -18.80 -4.49 7.50
C GLY A 130 -17.87 -3.96 8.61
N GLN A 131 -17.82 -2.65 8.83
CA GLN A 131 -16.98 -2.08 9.91
C GLN A 131 -17.24 -2.77 11.26
N LYS A 132 -18.48 -3.18 11.51
CA LYS A 132 -18.85 -4.00 12.67
C LYS A 132 -18.20 -5.39 12.66
N GLU A 133 -18.20 -6.06 11.51
CA GLU A 133 -17.60 -7.39 11.33
C GLU A 133 -16.09 -7.34 11.50
N ILE A 134 -15.41 -6.34 10.90
CA ILE A 134 -13.97 -6.12 11.07
C ILE A 134 -13.64 -5.89 12.55
N TYR A 135 -14.47 -5.12 13.26
CA TYR A 135 -14.27 -4.89 14.69
C TYR A 135 -14.40 -6.18 15.51
N GLU A 136 -15.46 -6.95 15.31
CA GLU A 136 -15.69 -8.22 16.02
C GLU A 136 -14.57 -9.23 15.73
N GLU A 137 -14.13 -9.34 14.49
CA GLU A 137 -13.01 -10.18 14.09
C GLU A 137 -11.68 -9.70 14.68
N ASN A 138 -11.39 -8.40 14.66
CA ASN A 138 -10.19 -7.84 15.27
C ASN A 138 -10.12 -8.14 16.78
N GLN A 139 -11.25 -8.02 17.49
CA GLN A 139 -11.31 -8.39 18.91
C GLN A 139 -11.04 -9.88 19.12
N SER A 140 -11.64 -10.74 18.29
CA SER A 140 -11.40 -12.19 18.33
C SER A 140 -9.94 -12.54 18.05
N THR A 141 -9.32 -11.89 17.04
CA THR A 141 -7.90 -12.07 16.70
C THR A 141 -7.02 -11.67 17.89
N ILE A 142 -7.19 -10.46 18.44
CA ILE A 142 -6.37 -10.00 19.58
C ILE A 142 -6.52 -10.94 20.78
N LEU A 143 -7.75 -11.40 21.06
CA LEU A 143 -7.99 -12.32 22.17
C LEU A 143 -7.33 -13.68 21.93
N THR A 144 -7.39 -14.22 20.72
CA THR A 144 -6.79 -15.52 20.38
C THR A 144 -5.28 -15.48 20.51
N PHE A 145 -4.62 -14.46 19.94
CA PHE A 145 -3.17 -14.30 20.06
C PHE A 145 -2.77 -13.97 21.49
N GLY A 146 -3.47 -13.06 22.18
CA GLY A 146 -3.20 -12.74 23.58
C GLY A 146 -3.35 -13.95 24.52
N ALA A 147 -4.34 -14.82 24.28
CA ALA A 147 -4.52 -16.05 25.02
C ALA A 147 -3.38 -17.04 24.75
N ALA A 148 -2.96 -17.20 23.49
CA ALA A 148 -1.81 -18.04 23.14
C ALA A 148 -0.51 -17.58 23.85
N CYS A 149 -0.24 -16.28 23.85
CA CYS A 149 0.90 -15.69 24.56
C CYS A 149 0.86 -16.03 26.06
N LEU A 150 -0.29 -15.80 26.69
CA LEU A 150 -0.46 -16.05 28.12
C LEU A 150 -0.30 -17.53 28.47
N ILE A 151 -0.89 -18.43 27.68
CA ILE A 151 -0.81 -19.87 27.90
C ILE A 151 0.65 -20.33 27.84
N VAL A 152 1.40 -19.94 26.80
CA VAL A 152 2.79 -20.36 26.64
C VAL A 152 3.69 -19.75 27.71
N MET A 153 3.45 -18.49 28.09
CA MET A 153 4.14 -17.86 29.21
C MET A 153 3.96 -18.64 30.52
N VAL A 154 2.72 -19.02 30.86
CA VAL A 154 2.43 -19.80 32.08
C VAL A 154 3.04 -21.19 32.01
N ILE A 155 2.92 -21.89 30.88
CA ILE A 155 3.50 -23.23 30.70
C ILE A 155 5.01 -23.17 30.83
N HIS A 156 5.67 -22.21 30.19
CA HIS A 156 7.13 -22.09 30.22
C HIS A 156 7.63 -21.79 31.63
N LEU A 157 6.98 -20.85 32.34
CA LEU A 157 7.30 -20.53 33.73
C LEU A 157 7.07 -21.73 34.65
N ALA A 158 5.93 -22.43 34.52
CA ALA A 158 5.60 -23.59 35.34
C ALA A 158 6.58 -24.75 35.09
N ALA A 159 6.95 -25.01 33.84
CA ALA A 159 7.92 -26.04 33.50
C ALA A 159 9.31 -25.73 34.10
N CYS A 160 9.80 -24.49 33.98
CA CYS A 160 11.06 -24.07 34.57
C CYS A 160 11.06 -23.97 36.11
N PHE A 161 9.89 -23.86 36.75
CA PHE A 161 9.79 -23.81 38.20
C PHE A 161 9.60 -25.20 38.82
N PHE A 162 8.77 -26.05 38.23
CA PHE A 162 8.36 -27.34 38.83
C PHE A 162 9.08 -28.56 38.26
N LEU A 163 9.48 -28.54 36.98
CA LEU A 163 9.94 -29.73 36.27
C LEU A 163 11.42 -29.68 35.90
N LEU A 164 11.93 -28.49 35.57
CA LEU A 164 13.26 -28.29 35.00
C LEU A 164 14.05 -27.33 35.90
N GLU A 165 15.25 -27.71 36.33
CA GLU A 165 16.16 -26.81 37.04
C GLU A 165 16.78 -25.81 36.04
N CYS A 166 16.00 -24.79 35.66
CA CYS A 166 16.42 -23.78 34.68
C CYS A 166 17.49 -22.82 35.25
N THR A 167 18.54 -22.57 34.47
CA THR A 167 19.59 -21.59 34.83
C THR A 167 19.09 -20.14 34.72
N SER A 168 19.75 -19.21 35.43
CA SER A 168 19.42 -17.77 35.39
C SER A 168 19.42 -17.18 33.97
N ASN A 169 20.29 -17.69 33.08
CA ASN A 169 20.35 -17.24 31.68
C ASN A 169 19.06 -17.57 30.91
N THR A 170 18.46 -18.74 31.15
CA THR A 170 17.20 -19.15 30.51
C THR A 170 16.08 -18.18 30.88
N TYR A 171 15.99 -17.77 32.15
CA TYR A 171 15.00 -16.77 32.60
C TYR A 171 15.21 -15.40 31.97
N ILE A 172 16.47 -14.97 31.75
CA ILE A 172 16.76 -13.69 31.07
C ILE A 172 16.28 -13.76 29.62
N PHE A 173 16.62 -14.81 28.86
CA PHE A 173 16.17 -14.94 27.47
C PHE A 173 14.65 -15.08 27.36
N PHE A 174 14.02 -15.82 28.28
CA PHE A 174 12.57 -15.89 28.38
C PHE A 174 11.97 -14.50 28.63
N GLY A 175 12.49 -13.74 29.59
CA GLY A 175 12.04 -12.38 29.87
C GLY A 175 12.15 -11.44 28.66
N VAL A 176 13.25 -11.51 27.91
CA VAL A 176 13.40 -10.76 26.65
C VAL A 176 12.34 -11.17 25.62
N SER A 177 12.08 -12.47 25.47
CA SER A 177 11.05 -12.96 24.53
C SER A 177 9.65 -12.47 24.89
N VAL A 178 9.31 -12.45 26.18
CA VAL A 178 8.03 -11.92 26.68
C VAL A 178 7.90 -10.42 26.39
N VAL A 179 8.98 -9.64 26.57
CA VAL A 179 8.97 -8.21 26.24
C VAL A 179 8.69 -7.98 24.75
N VAL A 180 9.32 -8.75 23.85
CA VAL A 180 9.08 -8.67 22.40
C VAL A 180 7.62 -8.97 22.07
N GLU A 181 7.05 -10.01 22.69
CA GLU A 181 5.66 -10.42 22.53
C GLU A 181 4.66 -9.36 23.03
N LEU A 182 4.92 -8.77 24.20
CA LEU A 182 4.10 -7.68 24.74
C LEU A 182 4.13 -6.44 23.84
N ILE A 183 5.28 -6.09 23.27
CA ILE A 183 5.40 -4.99 22.31
C ILE A 183 4.58 -5.30 21.05
N ALA A 184 4.68 -6.52 20.50
CA ALA A 184 3.93 -6.94 19.32
C ALA A 184 2.40 -6.92 19.56
N LEU A 185 1.95 -7.42 20.72
CA LEU A 185 0.54 -7.38 21.12
C LEU A 185 0.04 -5.95 21.34
N ALA A 186 0.83 -5.09 22.00
CA ALA A 186 0.48 -3.69 22.21
C ALA A 186 0.35 -2.95 20.87
N PHE A 187 1.25 -3.23 19.93
CA PHE A 187 1.19 -2.67 18.59
C PHE A 187 -0.05 -3.17 17.82
N MET A 188 -0.34 -4.47 17.88
CA MET A 188 -1.55 -5.06 17.29
C MET A 188 -2.84 -4.44 17.84
N LYS A 189 -2.91 -4.23 19.17
CA LYS A 189 -4.04 -3.57 19.83
C LYS A 189 -4.18 -2.10 19.43
N SER A 190 -3.07 -1.40 19.25
CA SER A 190 -3.05 -0.01 18.77
C SER A 190 -3.61 0.10 17.34
N MET A 191 -3.23 -0.84 16.45
CA MET A 191 -3.70 -0.87 15.06
C MET A 191 -5.20 -1.16 14.92
N ALA A 192 -5.76 -1.98 15.81
CA ALA A 192 -7.19 -2.29 15.86
C ALA A 192 -8.01 -1.29 16.71
N GLY A 193 -7.48 -0.07 16.92
CA GLY A 193 -8.13 0.96 17.72
C GLY A 193 -9.44 1.44 17.10
N ALA A 194 -10.56 0.90 17.57
CA ALA A 194 -11.88 1.24 17.05
C ALA A 194 -12.44 2.55 17.64
N ARG A 195 -13.18 3.29 16.82
CA ARG A 195 -13.95 4.49 17.19
C ARG A 195 -15.44 4.22 17.07
N PHE A 196 -16.19 4.83 17.98
CA PHE A 196 -17.63 4.64 18.11
C PHE A 196 -18.34 5.98 17.95
N ASP A 197 -19.54 5.93 17.35
CA ASP A 197 -20.50 7.04 17.28
C ASP A 197 -21.13 7.31 18.66
N GLU A 198 -21.79 8.46 18.83
CA GLU A 198 -22.57 8.80 20.04
C GLU A 198 -23.69 7.77 20.33
N ARG A 199 -24.11 7.03 19.30
CA ARG A 199 -25.12 5.95 19.37
C ARG A 199 -24.52 4.56 19.64
N GLY A 200 -23.21 4.46 19.92
CA GLY A 200 -22.52 3.19 20.21
C GLY A 200 -22.28 2.29 18.99
N ARG A 201 -22.40 2.82 17.77
CA ARG A 201 -22.12 2.07 16.53
C ARG A 201 -20.66 2.27 16.13
N VAL A 202 -20.01 1.22 15.62
CA VAL A 202 -18.63 1.28 15.12
C VAL A 202 -18.59 2.20 13.89
N THR A 203 -17.90 3.34 14.00
CA THR A 203 -17.69 4.30 12.91
C THR A 203 -16.39 4.03 12.17
N ASP A 204 -15.39 3.52 12.89
CA ASP A 204 -14.10 3.12 12.37
C ASP A 204 -13.62 1.91 13.18
N ALA A 205 -13.41 0.77 12.54
CA ALA A 205 -12.94 -0.46 13.19
C ALA A 205 -11.42 -0.47 13.44
N GLY A 206 -10.71 0.53 12.95
CA GLY A 206 -9.25 0.51 12.84
C GLY A 206 -8.78 -0.32 11.64
N MET A 207 -7.50 -0.67 11.64
CA MET A 207 -6.92 -1.51 10.59
C MET A 207 -7.46 -2.93 10.70
N ASP A 208 -7.86 -3.53 9.58
CA ASP A 208 -8.20 -4.95 9.52
C ASP A 208 -6.92 -5.76 9.76
N LEU A 209 -6.85 -6.48 10.87
CA LEU A 209 -5.69 -7.29 11.22
C LEU A 209 -5.59 -8.54 10.33
N ASN A 210 -6.70 -8.98 9.74
CA ASN A 210 -6.81 -10.22 8.97
C ASN A 210 -6.67 -10.02 7.45
N ASP A 211 -6.45 -8.78 7.00
CA ASP A 211 -6.09 -8.48 5.63
C ASP A 211 -4.63 -8.93 5.34
N PRO A 212 -4.38 -9.82 4.36
CA PRO A 212 -3.04 -10.31 4.00
C PRO A 212 -2.14 -9.23 3.38
N ALA A 213 -2.67 -8.07 3.01
CA ALA A 213 -1.87 -6.92 2.58
C ALA A 213 -1.53 -5.96 3.73
N ALA A 214 -2.16 -6.13 4.90
CA ALA A 214 -2.04 -5.20 6.02
C ALA A 214 -0.86 -5.54 6.95
N PHE A 215 -0.45 -4.54 7.74
CA PHE A 215 0.67 -4.69 8.67
C PHE A 215 0.36 -5.65 9.85
N GLY A 216 -0.92 -5.99 10.06
CA GLY A 216 -1.38 -6.93 11.08
C GLY A 216 -0.81 -8.34 10.94
N GLU A 217 -0.52 -8.79 9.71
CA GLU A 217 0.07 -10.11 9.47
C GLU A 217 1.47 -10.23 10.07
N TYR A 218 2.34 -9.23 9.88
CA TYR A 218 3.68 -9.24 10.48
C TYR A 218 3.66 -9.31 12.00
N CYS A 219 2.68 -8.64 12.63
CA CYS A 219 2.55 -8.68 14.08
C CYS A 219 2.12 -10.07 14.56
N LYS A 220 1.24 -10.75 13.81
CA LYS A 220 0.87 -12.15 14.07
C LYS A 220 2.06 -13.08 13.88
N ASP A 221 2.84 -12.90 12.81
CA ASP A 221 4.04 -13.71 12.56
C ASP A 221 5.08 -13.60 13.69
N VAL A 222 5.32 -12.38 14.17
CA VAL A 222 6.23 -12.14 15.31
C VAL A 222 5.74 -12.88 16.56
N ILE A 223 4.44 -12.83 16.87
CA ILE A 223 3.87 -13.52 18.02
C ILE A 223 3.98 -15.04 17.84
N ILE A 224 3.57 -15.59 16.69
CA ILE A 224 3.63 -17.03 16.41
C ILE A 224 5.06 -17.55 16.52
N LEU A 225 6.02 -16.84 15.92
CA LEU A 225 7.43 -17.22 15.96
C LEU A 225 7.97 -17.20 17.39
N THR A 226 7.58 -16.22 18.20
CA THR A 226 8.01 -16.10 19.59
C THR A 226 7.41 -17.21 20.46
N VAL A 227 6.13 -17.51 20.30
CA VAL A 227 5.45 -18.62 20.99
C VAL A 227 6.11 -19.96 20.66
N ILE A 228 6.40 -20.22 19.39
CA ILE A 228 7.10 -21.45 18.96
C ILE A 228 8.50 -21.51 19.58
N ALA A 229 9.24 -20.39 19.56
CA ALA A 229 10.57 -20.32 20.16
C ALA A 229 10.54 -20.61 21.68
N GLN A 230 9.55 -20.10 22.42
CA GLN A 230 9.39 -20.38 23.85
C GLN A 230 9.09 -21.85 24.16
N VAL A 231 8.28 -22.53 23.32
CA VAL A 231 8.00 -23.96 23.50
C VAL A 231 9.26 -24.79 23.24
N ILE A 232 9.99 -24.51 22.16
CA ILE A 232 11.24 -25.23 21.82
C ILE A 232 12.34 -24.92 22.85
N ALA A 233 12.35 -23.71 23.41
CA ALA A 233 13.31 -23.29 24.43
C ALA A 233 13.26 -24.12 25.73
N LEU A 234 12.14 -24.82 25.99
CA LEU A 234 12.07 -25.79 27.10
C LEU A 234 13.04 -26.96 26.93
N TYR A 235 13.42 -27.29 25.70
CA TYR A 235 14.40 -28.33 25.41
C TYR A 235 15.81 -27.77 25.20
N SER A 236 15.92 -26.59 24.56
CA SER A 236 17.22 -25.98 24.28
C SER A 236 17.14 -24.46 24.29
N THR A 237 17.92 -23.82 25.18
CA THR A 237 18.00 -22.35 25.29
C THR A 237 18.48 -21.69 23.99
N TYR A 238 19.18 -22.40 23.11
CA TYR A 238 19.58 -21.88 21.80
C TYR A 238 18.41 -21.63 20.85
N ALA A 239 17.20 -22.15 21.15
CA ALA A 239 16.00 -21.88 20.37
C ALA A 239 15.66 -20.39 20.29
N TYR A 240 16.06 -19.57 21.28
CA TYR A 240 15.89 -18.11 21.21
C TYR A 240 16.66 -17.44 20.07
N LEU A 241 17.64 -18.11 19.47
CA LEU A 241 18.31 -17.62 18.25
C LEU A 241 17.35 -17.51 17.06
N ILE A 242 16.24 -18.27 17.07
CA ILE A 242 15.16 -18.15 16.08
C ILE A 242 14.57 -16.73 16.08
N LEU A 243 14.59 -16.02 17.21
CA LEU A 243 14.10 -14.63 17.27
C LEU A 243 14.93 -13.66 16.43
N LEU A 244 16.19 -14.02 16.08
CA LEU A 244 17.01 -13.23 15.15
C LEU A 244 16.46 -13.25 13.72
N LEU A 245 15.54 -14.17 13.39
CA LEU A 245 14.82 -14.14 12.12
C LEU A 245 13.92 -12.90 11.98
N ILE A 246 13.44 -12.32 13.08
CA ILE A 246 12.59 -11.12 13.07
C ILE A 246 13.34 -9.92 12.44
N PRO A 247 14.50 -9.48 12.99
CA PRO A 247 15.27 -8.40 12.38
C PRO A 247 15.87 -8.79 11.03
N ALA A 248 16.23 -10.06 10.80
CA ALA A 248 16.73 -10.52 9.51
C ALA A 248 15.66 -10.40 8.40
N ALA A 249 14.42 -10.79 8.68
CA ALA A 249 13.30 -10.67 7.75
C ALA A 249 12.95 -9.20 7.47
N ALA A 250 12.96 -8.35 8.50
CA ALA A 250 12.77 -6.91 8.35
C ALA A 250 13.88 -6.30 7.46
N ALA A 251 15.14 -6.62 7.72
CA ALA A 251 16.27 -6.14 6.92
C ALA A 251 16.22 -6.63 5.47
N TYR A 252 15.84 -7.90 5.23
CA TYR A 252 15.65 -8.44 3.88
C TYR A 252 14.57 -7.67 3.12
N LYS A 253 13.40 -7.45 3.72
CA LYS A 253 12.34 -6.66 3.07
C LYS A 253 12.79 -5.24 2.77
N VAL A 254 13.43 -4.55 3.73
CA VAL A 254 13.95 -3.20 3.51
C VAL A 254 14.96 -3.17 2.36
N ASN A 255 15.89 -4.13 2.30
CA ASN A 255 16.86 -4.24 1.21
C ASN A 255 16.18 -4.49 -0.15
N VAL A 256 15.17 -5.37 -0.20
CA VAL A 256 14.38 -5.61 -1.42
C VAL A 256 13.69 -4.32 -1.87
N TYR A 257 13.02 -3.59 -0.95
CA TYR A 257 12.38 -2.31 -1.27
C TYR A 257 13.38 -1.25 -1.76
N ILE A 258 14.54 -1.15 -1.10
CA ILE A 258 15.61 -0.23 -1.52
C ILE A 258 16.13 -0.62 -2.89
N ARG A 259 16.44 -1.89 -3.15
CA ARG A 259 16.88 -2.37 -4.47
C ARG A 259 15.85 -2.14 -5.55
N PHE A 260 14.57 -2.34 -5.27
CA PHE A 260 13.49 -2.08 -6.23
C PHE A 260 13.39 -0.59 -6.56
N THR A 261 13.54 0.27 -5.55
CA THR A 261 13.55 1.73 -5.70
C THR A 261 14.79 2.21 -6.44
N LEU A 262 15.97 1.67 -6.14
CA LEU A 262 17.23 1.96 -6.83
C LEU A 262 17.24 1.44 -8.26
N LEU A 263 16.70 0.25 -8.54
CA LEU A 263 16.56 -0.24 -9.91
C LEU A 263 15.64 0.69 -10.70
N ALA A 264 14.48 1.06 -10.15
CA ALA A 264 13.59 2.02 -10.79
C ALA A 264 14.30 3.35 -11.09
N PHE A 265 15.19 3.79 -10.19
CA PHE A 265 16.00 5.00 -10.38
C PHE A 265 17.12 4.83 -11.43
N CYS A 266 17.82 3.68 -11.46
CA CYS A 266 18.85 3.36 -12.46
C CYS A 266 18.27 3.16 -13.87
N THR A 267 17.10 2.53 -14.00
CA THR A 267 16.39 2.40 -15.30
C THR A 267 15.92 3.76 -15.79
N LEU A 268 15.56 4.68 -14.88
CA LEU A 268 15.28 6.08 -15.21
C LEU A 268 16.53 6.87 -15.65
N LEU A 269 17.73 6.54 -15.15
CA LEU A 269 18.99 7.21 -15.50
C LEU A 269 19.59 6.74 -16.83
N HIS A 270 19.48 5.46 -17.18
CA HIS A 270 19.96 4.93 -18.47
C HIS A 270 19.04 5.25 -19.66
N GLY A 271 17.87 5.84 -19.41
CA GLY A 271 16.94 6.33 -20.44
C GLY A 271 17.09 7.81 -20.77
N PHE A 272 18.16 8.47 -20.31
CA PHE A 272 18.54 9.85 -20.65
C PHE A 272 19.84 9.93 -21.42
#